data_AF-A0A842QQV7-F1
#
_entry.id   AF-A0A842QQV7-F1
#
_cell.length_a   1.000
_cell.length_b   1.000
_cell.length_c   1.000
_cell.angle_alpha   90.00
_cell.angle_beta   90.00
_cell.angle_gamma   90.00
#
_symmetry.space_group_name_H-M   'P 1'
#
loop_
_entity.id
_entity.type
_entity.pdbx_description
1 polymer ?
#
loop_
_entity_poly.entity_id
_entity_poly.type
_entity_poly.pdbx_seq_one_letter_code
_entity_poly.pdbx_strand_id
1 'polypeptide(L)'
;VSFAYLPILLGGLFVASKYTRVFIEFCLTASVFNLFVDLVIDPAAVHIGFWKYSSGGVYYGVPFSNFIGWLLTGFLYAAFFYLVVDDEKYPLPDGFSVSLIWILCFWTGYLVFNGLYVPALIGGILVSYLVKSIKLI
;
A
#
# COMPACT_ATOMS: atom_id res chain seq x y z
N VAL A 1 -8.76 4.66 12.67
CA VAL A 1 -8.73 3.59 11.65
C VAL A 1 -9.11 4.11 10.26
N SER A 2 -10.11 4.99 10.12
CA SER A 2 -10.63 5.46 8.82
C SER A 2 -9.66 6.29 7.94
N PHE A 3 -8.61 6.90 8.50
CA PHE A 3 -7.66 7.73 7.74
C PHE A 3 -6.44 6.98 7.18
N ALA A 4 -6.29 5.68 7.46
CA ALA A 4 -5.14 4.91 6.97
C ALA A 4 -5.27 4.50 5.49
N TYR A 5 -6.50 4.38 4.96
CA TYR A 5 -6.75 3.87 3.61
C TYR A 5 -6.30 4.83 2.50
N LEU A 6 -6.50 6.13 2.68
CA LEU A 6 -6.15 7.12 1.66
C LEU A 6 -4.63 7.16 1.38
N PRO A 7 -3.74 7.20 2.39
CA PRO A 7 -2.29 7.07 2.17
C PRO A 7 -1.87 5.83 1.38
N ILE A 8 -2.51 4.68 1.60
CA ILE A 8 -2.22 3.44 0.87
C ILE A 8 -2.50 3.68 -0.62
N LEU A 9 -3.72 4.11 -0.93
CA LEU A 9 -4.17 4.36 -2.29
C LEU A 9 -3.32 5.42 -3.02
N LEU A 10 -3.03 6.55 -2.36
CA LEU A 10 -2.18 7.61 -2.91
C LEU A 10 -0.74 7.15 -3.15
N GLY A 11 -0.20 6.31 -2.26
CA GLY A 11 1.11 5.70 -2.45
C GLY A 11 1.16 4.81 -3.69
N GLY A 12 0.14 3.97 -3.91
CA GLY A 12 0.02 3.18 -5.14
C GLY A 12 -0.01 4.02 -6.41
N LEU A 13 -0.78 5.12 -6.41
CA LEU A 13 -0.81 6.06 -7.54
C LEU A 13 0.56 6.69 -7.78
N PHE A 14 1.23 7.14 -6.72
CA PHE A 14 2.56 7.73 -6.80
C PHE A 14 3.55 6.79 -7.47
N VAL A 15 3.59 5.53 -7.03
CA VAL A 15 4.46 4.50 -7.59
C VAL A 15 4.13 4.26 -9.07
N ALA A 16 2.86 4.02 -9.41
CA ALA A 16 2.44 3.82 -10.79
C ALA A 16 2.81 5.00 -11.70
N SER A 17 2.64 6.23 -11.20
CA SER A 17 2.97 7.47 -11.92
C SER A 17 4.46 7.63 -12.24
N LYS A 18 5.34 6.84 -11.63
CA LYS A 18 6.78 6.86 -11.95
C LYS A 18 7.18 5.88 -13.06
N TYR A 19 6.35 4.87 -13.32
CA TYR A 19 6.70 3.80 -14.26
C TYR A 19 5.99 3.89 -15.60
N THR A 20 4.72 4.29 -15.61
CA THR A 20 3.90 4.17 -16.81
C THR A 20 2.84 5.27 -16.92
N ARG A 21 2.37 5.47 -18.15
CA ARG A 21 1.23 6.33 -18.53
C ARG A 21 0.18 5.52 -19.28
N VAL A 22 0.32 4.20 -19.38
CA VAL A 22 -0.68 3.36 -20.01
C VAL A 22 -1.73 3.02 -18.97
N PHE A 23 -3.00 3.38 -19.22
CA PHE A 23 -4.11 3.22 -18.27
C PHE A 23 -4.10 1.86 -17.54
N ILE A 24 -4.03 0.75 -18.28
CA ILE A 24 -4.05 -0.60 -17.69
C ILE A 24 -2.80 -0.87 -16.84
N GLU A 25 -1.61 -0.53 -17.33
CA GLU A 25 -0.37 -0.72 -16.58
C GLU A 25 -0.35 0.13 -15.31
N PHE A 26 -0.85 1.36 -15.38
CA PHE A 26 -0.97 2.27 -14.24
C PHE A 26 -1.87 1.67 -13.16
N CYS A 27 -3.08 1.23 -13.53
CA CYS A 27 -4.03 0.63 -12.61
C CYS A 27 -3.51 -0.66 -11.98
N LEU A 28 -2.84 -1.52 -12.77
CA LEU A 28 -2.23 -2.75 -12.27
C LEU A 28 -1.05 -2.49 -11.34
N THR A 29 -0.20 -1.52 -11.68
CA THR A 29 0.96 -1.17 -10.84
C THR A 29 0.49 -0.61 -9.49
N ALA A 30 -0.49 0.28 -9.50
CA ALA A 30 -1.06 0.85 -8.28
C ALA A 30 -1.74 -0.21 -7.41
N SER A 31 -2.53 -1.11 -8.01
CA SER A 31 -3.25 -2.14 -7.27
C SER A 31 -2.33 -3.19 -6.65
N VAL A 32 -1.32 -3.64 -7.39
CA VAL A 32 -0.31 -4.59 -6.89
C VAL A 32 0.50 -3.94 -5.77
N PHE A 33 0.88 -2.67 -5.90
CA PHE A 33 1.57 -1.96 -4.82
C PHE A 33 0.72 -1.88 -3.55
N ASN A 34 -0.57 -1.56 -3.67
CA ASN A 34 -1.49 -1.52 -2.53
C ASN A 34 -1.65 -2.88 -1.86
N LEU A 35 -1.68 -3.97 -2.63
CA LEU A 35 -1.63 -5.33 -2.09
C LEU A 35 -0.37 -5.58 -1.26
N PHE A 36 0.80 -5.14 -1.72
CA PHE A 36 2.04 -5.29 -0.93
C PHE A 36 1.99 -4.49 0.38
N VAL A 37 1.36 -3.32 0.39
CA VAL A 37 1.13 -2.55 1.61
C VAL A 37 0.16 -3.28 2.55
N ASP A 38 -0.90 -3.89 2.01
CA ASP A 38 -1.86 -4.70 2.75
C ASP A 38 -1.20 -5.90 3.44
N LEU A 39 -0.27 -6.57 2.75
CA LEU A 39 0.55 -7.65 3.30
C LEU A 39 1.40 -7.21 4.52
N VAL A 40 1.53 -5.91 4.79
CA VAL A 40 2.23 -5.39 5.97
C VAL A 40 1.24 -5.00 7.06
N ILE A 41 0.24 -4.19 6.72
CA ILE A 41 -0.65 -3.56 7.70
C ILE A 41 -1.60 -4.57 8.32
N ASP A 42 -2.18 -5.47 7.53
CA ASP A 42 -3.22 -6.38 7.99
C ASP A 42 -2.74 -7.43 8.98
N PRO A 43 -1.59 -8.10 8.77
CA PRO A 43 -1.00 -8.97 9.79
C PRO A 43 -0.83 -8.26 11.14
N ALA A 44 -0.39 -7.00 11.13
CA ALA A 44 -0.22 -6.22 12.34
C ALA A 44 -1.57 -5.89 13.00
N ALA A 45 -2.57 -5.51 12.19
CA ALA A 45 -3.92 -5.18 12.64
C ALA A 45 -4.66 -6.41 13.23
N VAL A 46 -4.45 -7.59 12.65
CA VAL A 46 -4.95 -8.86 13.20
C VAL A 46 -4.23 -9.21 14.50
N HIS A 47 -2.89 -9.09 14.52
CA HIS A 47 -2.09 -9.41 15.70
C HIS A 47 -2.44 -8.54 16.92
N ILE A 48 -2.63 -7.23 16.73
CA ILE A 48 -3.05 -6.32 17.81
C ILE A 48 -4.54 -6.46 18.17
N GLY A 49 -5.30 -7.26 17.41
CA GLY A 49 -6.73 -7.50 17.64
C GLY A 49 -7.65 -6.38 17.17
N PHE A 50 -7.16 -5.45 16.33
CA PHE A 50 -8.02 -4.48 15.65
C PHE A 50 -8.97 -5.19 14.70
N TRP A 51 -8.48 -6.17 13.96
CA TRP A 51 -9.27 -6.91 12.97
C TRP A 51 -9.41 -8.36 13.40
N LYS A 52 -10.62 -8.91 13.24
CA LYS A 52 -10.92 -10.31 13.50
C LYS A 52 -11.72 -10.86 12.34
N TYR A 53 -11.11 -11.76 11.59
CA TYR A 53 -11.75 -12.47 10.49
C TYR A 53 -12.31 -13.80 11.00
N SER A 54 -13.59 -14.04 10.82
CA SER A 54 -14.25 -15.27 11.27
C SER A 54 -13.71 -16.53 10.57
N SER A 55 -13.33 -16.41 9.30
CA SER A 55 -12.71 -17.48 8.52
C SER A 55 -11.24 -17.71 8.83
N GLY A 56 -10.59 -16.76 9.52
CA GLY A 56 -9.13 -16.67 9.59
C GLY A 56 -8.47 -16.62 8.20
N GLY A 57 -7.18 -16.96 8.15
CA GLY A 57 -6.43 -17.13 6.92
C GLY A 57 -4.97 -17.52 7.15
N VAL A 58 -4.35 -18.16 6.15
CA VAL A 58 -2.99 -18.72 6.24
C VAL A 58 -1.95 -17.62 6.47
N TYR A 59 -2.17 -16.44 5.90
CA TYR A 59 -1.27 -15.30 6.07
C TYR A 59 -1.65 -14.50 7.31
N TYR A 60 -1.08 -14.84 8.46
CA TYR A 60 -1.25 -14.13 9.74
C TYR A 60 -2.72 -13.88 10.15
N GLY A 61 -3.62 -14.82 9.82
CA GLY A 61 -5.05 -14.72 10.14
C GLY A 61 -5.88 -13.89 9.14
N VAL A 62 -5.27 -13.38 8.08
CA VAL A 62 -5.93 -12.57 7.04
C VAL A 62 -6.44 -13.49 5.91
N PRO A 63 -7.74 -13.46 5.56
CA PRO A 63 -8.31 -14.31 4.51
C PRO A 63 -7.87 -13.86 3.12
N PHE A 64 -7.80 -14.81 2.18
CA PHE A 64 -7.40 -14.51 0.80
C PHE A 64 -8.32 -13.51 0.08
N SER A 65 -9.61 -13.48 0.44
CA SER A 65 -10.58 -12.52 -0.10
C SER A 65 -10.21 -11.07 0.21
N ASN A 66 -9.51 -10.80 1.31
CA ASN A 66 -9.04 -9.46 1.67
C ASN A 66 -8.03 -8.92 0.64
N PHE A 67 -7.04 -9.74 0.30
CA PHE A 67 -6.01 -9.41 -0.70
C PHE A 67 -6.61 -9.14 -2.08
N ILE A 68 -7.59 -9.95 -2.50
CA ILE A 68 -8.36 -9.70 -3.74
C ILE A 68 -9.11 -8.37 -3.64
N GLY A 69 -9.72 -8.09 -2.48
CA GLY A 69 -10.40 -6.83 -2.20
C GLY A 69 -9.47 -5.63 -2.37
N TRP A 70 -8.23 -5.70 -1.90
CA TRP A 70 -7.24 -4.63 -2.07
C TRP A 70 -6.75 -4.46 -3.51
N LEU A 71 -6.60 -5.56 -4.27
CA LEU A 71 -6.34 -5.48 -5.70
C LEU A 71 -7.48 -4.75 -6.43
N LEU A 72 -8.74 -5.14 -6.16
CA LEU A 72 -9.90 -4.51 -6.81
C LEU A 72 -10.05 -3.04 -6.39
N THR A 73 -9.93 -2.75 -5.09
CA THR A 73 -10.03 -1.38 -4.56
C THR A 73 -8.95 -0.48 -5.15
N GLY A 74 -7.70 -0.94 -5.17
CA GLY A 74 -6.58 -0.21 -5.76
C GLY A 74 -6.78 0.02 -7.25
N PHE A 75 -7.25 -0.99 -7.99
CA PHE A 75 -7.49 -0.88 -9.42
C PHE A 75 -8.59 0.13 -9.74
N LEU A 76 -9.74 0.04 -9.07
CA LEU A 76 -10.86 0.95 -9.29
C LEU A 76 -10.52 2.38 -8.90
N TYR A 77 -9.81 2.57 -7.78
CA TYR A 77 -9.35 3.89 -7.37
C TYR A 77 -8.36 4.50 -8.37
N ALA A 78 -7.39 3.71 -8.84
CA ALA A 78 -6.44 4.15 -9.86
C ALA A 78 -7.10 4.47 -11.19
N ALA A 79 -8.08 3.65 -11.62
CA ALA A 79 -8.85 3.90 -12.82
C ALA A 79 -9.64 5.21 -12.71
N PHE A 80 -10.33 5.42 -11.60
CA PHE A 80 -11.06 6.66 -11.35
C PHE A 80 -10.13 7.88 -11.33
N PHE A 81 -9.00 7.79 -10.61
CA PHE A 81 -8.01 8.87 -10.57
C PHE A 81 -7.47 9.20 -11.96
N TYR A 82 -7.07 8.19 -12.73
CA TYR A 82 -6.51 8.36 -14.07
C TYR A 82 -7.48 9.07 -15.01
N LEU A 83 -8.78 8.76 -14.93
CA LEU A 83 -9.80 9.34 -15.82
C LEU A 83 -10.19 10.78 -15.45
N VAL A 84 -9.94 11.20 -14.21
CA VAL A 84 -10.37 12.52 -13.68
C VAL A 84 -9.21 13.52 -13.60
N VAL A 85 -7.97 13.04 -13.55
CA VAL A 85 -6.79 13.89 -13.34
C VAL A 85 -6.05 14.12 -14.65
N ASP A 86 -5.80 15.39 -14.94
CA ASP A 86 -5.06 15.82 -16.13
C ASP A 86 -3.63 15.26 -16.19
N ASP A 87 -3.19 14.96 -17.41
CA ASP A 87 -1.88 14.37 -17.71
C ASP A 87 -0.69 15.24 -17.26
N GLU A 88 -0.88 16.56 -17.14
CA GLU A 88 0.18 17.50 -16.71
C GLU A 88 0.65 17.25 -15.27
N LYS A 89 -0.13 16.54 -14.45
CA LYS A 89 0.20 16.28 -13.04
C LYS A 89 1.15 15.09 -12.84
N TYR A 90 1.54 14.41 -13.91
CA TYR A 90 2.36 13.20 -13.81
C TYR A 90 3.85 13.49 -14.13
N PRO A 91 4.82 12.91 -13.40
CA PRO A 91 4.65 12.02 -12.25
C PRO A 91 4.07 12.77 -11.05
N LEU A 92 3.32 12.05 -10.21
CA LEU A 92 2.65 12.66 -9.07
C LEU A 92 3.67 13.21 -8.05
N PRO A 93 3.36 14.31 -7.37
CA PRO A 93 4.25 14.91 -6.38
C PRO A 93 4.62 13.95 -5.25
N ASP A 94 5.84 14.08 -4.71
CA ASP A 94 6.35 13.22 -3.62
C ASP A 94 5.44 13.18 -2.38
N GLY A 95 4.70 14.28 -2.12
CA GLY A 95 3.71 14.38 -1.05
C GLY A 95 2.63 13.29 -1.05
N PHE A 96 2.35 12.66 -2.19
CA PHE A 96 1.40 11.53 -2.29
C PHE A 96 1.88 10.27 -1.54
N SER A 97 3.19 10.16 -1.29
CA SER A 97 3.80 8.98 -0.65
C SER A 97 4.21 9.19 0.81
N VAL A 98 4.38 10.44 1.26
CA VAL A 98 5.00 10.77 2.55
C VAL A 98 4.23 10.16 3.72
N SER A 99 2.91 10.30 3.75
CA SER A 99 2.08 9.72 4.81
C SER A 99 2.19 8.19 4.85
N LEU A 100 2.29 7.54 3.68
CA LEU A 100 2.43 6.09 3.60
C LEU A 100 3.80 5.63 4.13
N ILE A 101 4.88 6.36 3.84
CA ILE A 101 6.22 6.05 4.37
C ILE A 101 6.17 5.98 5.89
N TRP A 102 5.59 6.99 6.55
CA TRP A 102 5.50 7.01 8.02
C TRP A 102 4.62 5.89 8.58
N ILE A 103 3.49 5.60 7.93
CA ILE A 103 2.61 4.48 8.31
C ILE A 103 3.37 3.15 8.19
N LEU A 104 4.10 2.93 7.10
CA LEU A 104 4.89 1.71 6.91
C LEU A 104 6.05 1.62 7.89
N CYS A 105 6.75 2.72 8.20
CA CYS A 105 7.77 2.73 9.25
C CYS A 105 7.20 2.28 10.60
N PHE A 106 6.05 2.82 11.00
CA PHE A 106 5.38 2.46 12.25
C PHE A 106 5.01 0.97 12.27
N TRP A 107 4.28 0.48 11.27
CA TRP A 107 3.82 -0.90 11.24
C TRP A 107 4.97 -1.89 11.06
N THR A 108 5.98 -1.57 10.27
CA THR A 108 7.18 -2.40 10.13
C THR A 108 7.90 -2.52 11.46
N GLY A 109 8.09 -1.43 12.20
CA GLY A 109 8.69 -1.47 13.55
C GLY A 109 7.89 -2.34 14.52
N TYR A 110 6.56 -2.21 14.51
CA TYR A 110 5.68 -3.06 15.30
C TYR A 110 5.83 -4.55 14.95
N LEU A 111 5.85 -4.89 13.65
CA LEU A 111 5.98 -6.27 13.19
C LEU A 111 7.32 -6.89 13.59
N VAL A 112 8.42 -6.13 13.48
CA VAL A 112 9.76 -6.56 13.94
C VAL A 112 9.73 -6.85 15.44
N PHE A 113 9.18 -5.93 16.25
CA PHE A 113 9.13 -6.08 17.70
C PHE A 113 8.32 -7.30 18.15
N ASN A 114 7.27 -7.67 17.40
CA ASN A 114 6.39 -8.78 17.74
C ASN A 114 6.76 -10.11 17.03
N GLY A 115 7.86 -10.16 16.26
CA GLY A 115 8.34 -11.39 15.63
C GLY A 115 7.59 -11.80 14.35
N LEU A 116 6.80 -10.92 13.74
CA LEU A 116 6.13 -11.15 12.46
C LEU A 116 7.09 -10.79 11.31
N TYR A 117 8.11 -11.63 11.10
CA TYR A 117 9.25 -11.27 10.23
C TYR A 117 8.93 -11.20 8.73
N VAL A 118 8.03 -12.04 8.21
CA VAL A 118 7.66 -12.02 6.78
C VAL A 118 7.03 -10.67 6.38
N PRO A 119 5.97 -10.18 7.03
CA PRO A 119 5.41 -8.87 6.71
C PRO A 119 6.36 -7.73 7.07
N ALA A 120 7.19 -7.88 8.11
CA ALA A 120 8.23 -6.90 8.43
C ALA A 120 9.25 -6.73 7.30
N LEU A 121 9.68 -7.83 6.68
CA LEU A 121 10.62 -7.79 5.55
C LEU A 121 10.00 -7.05 4.35
N ILE A 122 8.73 -7.36 4.03
CA ILE A 122 7.99 -6.67 2.96
C ILE A 122 7.92 -5.17 3.28
N GLY A 123 7.56 -4.81 4.52
CA GLY A 123 7.51 -3.42 4.97
C GLY A 123 8.85 -2.69 4.83
N GLY A 124 9.95 -3.32 5.24
CA GLY A 124 11.30 -2.77 5.10
C GLY A 124 11.70 -2.53 3.63
N ILE A 125 11.34 -3.45 2.73
CA ILE A 125 11.56 -3.29 1.28
C ILE A 125 10.73 -2.11 0.74
N LEU A 126 9.45 -2.02 1.08
CA LEU A 126 8.57 -0.93 0.63
C LEU A 126 9.04 0.43 1.13
N VAL A 127 9.39 0.56 2.41
CA VAL A 127 9.93 1.80 2.98
C VAL A 127 11.21 2.21 2.25
N SER A 128 12.16 1.28 2.10
CA SER A 128 13.43 1.53 1.42
C SER A 128 13.21 1.99 -0.03
N TYR A 129 12.25 1.38 -0.71
CA TYR A 129 11.89 1.73 -2.08
C TYR A 129 11.24 3.12 -2.18
N LEU A 130 10.26 3.43 -1.33
CA LEU A 130 9.58 4.73 -1.33
C LEU A 130 10.53 5.88 -0.97
N VAL A 131 11.39 5.70 0.03
CA VAL A 131 12.39 6.71 0.44
C VAL A 131 13.39 6.98 -0.68
N LYS A 132 13.82 5.96 -1.43
CA LYS A 132 14.67 6.16 -2.62
C LYS A 132 13.94 6.80 -3.79
N SER A 133 12.62 6.69 -3.81
CA SER A 133 11.80 7.21 -4.90
C SER A 133 11.53 8.71 -4.74
N ILE A 134 11.48 9.25 -3.53
CA ILE A 134 11.27 10.69 -3.28
C ILE A 134 12.58 11.48 -3.46
N LYS A 135 12.48 12.73 -3.94
CA LYS A 135 13.63 13.65 -3.93
C LYS A 135 13.66 14.34 -2.57
N LEU A 136 14.53 13.87 -1.67
CA LEU A 136 14.83 14.61 -0.45
C LEU A 136 15.57 15.90 -0.85
N ILE A 137 15.04 17.04 -0.40
CA ILE A 137 15.55 18.39 -0.64
C ILE A 137 17.02 18.50 -0.22
#